data_AF-A0A9D1IYW7-F1
#
_entry.id   AF-A0A9D1IYW7-F1
#
_cell.length_a   1.000
_cell.length_b   1.000
_cell.length_c   1.000
_cell.angle_alpha   90.00
_cell.angle_beta   90.00
_cell.angle_gamma   90.00
#
_symmetry.space_group_name_H-M   'P 1'
#
loop_
_entity.id
_entity.type
_entity.pdbx_description
1 polymer ?
#
loop_
_entity_poly.entity_id
_entity_poly.type
_entity_poly.pdbx_seq_one_letter_code
_entity_poly.pdbx_strand_id
1 'polypeptide(L)'
;MPSWYDGKKIDEVQFCSDFLGRHPMKCVHGRLFTVDGAVEDEGGISRMILEEVSGCLSSGISKAVTNLLAALKLTAYSPPLPIETDRIHVANGTYFLNGSFTEDKAWCNNRLKVRYEANAPKPERWLGFLSELLEPEDIPTLQEYLGYCLIPSTKGQKMLLLIGKGGEGK
;
A
#
# COMPACT_ATOMS: atom_id res chain seq x y z
N MET A 1 -28.72 14.97 -12.71
CA MET A 1 -27.32 15.44 -12.87
C MET A 1 -26.64 15.41 -11.52
N PRO A 2 -25.34 15.13 -11.46
CA PRO A 2 -24.57 15.18 -10.21
C PRO A 2 -24.59 16.58 -9.60
N SER A 3 -24.52 16.68 -8.26
CA SER A 3 -24.56 17.97 -7.56
C SER A 3 -23.37 18.87 -7.89
N TRP A 4 -22.23 18.28 -8.25
CA TRP A 4 -21.00 18.97 -8.63
C TRP A 4 -21.00 19.51 -10.07
N TYR A 5 -22.09 19.37 -10.84
CA TYR A 5 -22.17 19.83 -12.22
C TYR A 5 -23.41 20.71 -12.48
N ASP A 6 -23.19 21.93 -12.97
CA ASP A 6 -24.24 22.94 -13.20
C ASP A 6 -24.80 22.94 -14.64
N GLY A 7 -24.37 22.01 -15.49
CA GLY A 7 -24.72 21.99 -16.93
C GLY A 7 -23.72 22.70 -17.82
N LYS A 8 -22.69 23.34 -17.26
CA LYS A 8 -21.59 24.00 -17.99
C LYS A 8 -20.22 23.71 -17.40
N LYS A 9 -20.10 23.70 -16.07
CA LYS A 9 -18.84 23.59 -15.33
C LYS A 9 -18.95 22.57 -14.21
N ILE A 10 -17.80 22.01 -13.87
CA ILE A 10 -17.63 21.13 -12.71
C ILE A 10 -17.17 21.98 -11.52
N ASP A 11 -17.86 21.85 -10.40
CA ASP A 11 -17.40 22.30 -9.09
C ASP A 11 -16.37 21.27 -8.59
N GLU A 12 -15.09 21.61 -8.68
CA GLU A 12 -13.99 20.72 -8.31
C GLU A 12 -14.03 20.32 -6.84
N VAL A 13 -14.48 21.20 -5.95
CA VAL A 13 -14.52 20.94 -4.50
C VAL A 13 -15.62 19.92 -4.19
N GLN A 14 -16.81 20.13 -4.74
CA GLN A 14 -17.91 19.17 -4.56
C GLN A 14 -17.59 17.83 -5.23
N PHE A 15 -16.98 17.86 -6.43
CA PHE A 15 -16.54 16.64 -7.09
C PHE A 15 -15.55 15.87 -6.21
N CYS A 16 -14.51 16.52 -5.69
CA CYS A 16 -13.50 15.86 -4.86
C CYS A 16 -14.12 15.30 -3.57
N SER A 17 -15.02 16.04 -2.92
CA SER A 17 -15.72 15.58 -1.72
C SER A 17 -16.56 14.33 -1.99
N ASP A 18 -17.38 14.35 -3.05
CA ASP A 18 -18.20 13.20 -3.46
C ASP A 18 -17.33 11.99 -3.85
N PHE A 19 -16.30 12.23 -4.66
CA PHE A 19 -15.40 11.19 -5.14
C PHE A 19 -14.63 10.53 -3.98
N LEU A 20 -14.09 11.31 -3.04
CA LEU A 20 -13.39 10.77 -1.86
C LEU A 20 -14.33 10.09 -0.87
N GLY A 21 -15.60 10.49 -0.82
CA GLY A 21 -16.62 9.80 -0.03
C GLY A 21 -16.88 8.36 -0.52
N ARG A 22 -16.84 8.15 -1.85
CA ARG A 22 -17.02 6.82 -2.47
C ARG A 22 -15.72 6.04 -2.61
N HIS A 23 -14.61 6.73 -2.81
CA HIS A 23 -13.28 6.16 -2.99
C HIS A 23 -12.31 6.76 -1.97
N PRO A 24 -12.35 6.31 -0.70
CA PRO A 24 -11.52 6.87 0.36
C PRO A 24 -10.04 6.77 0.01
N MET A 25 -9.37 7.92 -0.02
CA MET A 25 -7.94 8.04 -0.32
C MET A 25 -7.29 9.11 0.53
N LYS A 26 -5.98 8.98 0.73
CA LYS A 26 -5.11 10.00 1.31
C LYS A 26 -3.99 10.32 0.34
N CYS A 27 -3.60 11.59 0.27
CA CYS A 27 -2.43 12.05 -0.47
C CYS A 27 -1.31 12.35 0.52
N VAL A 28 -0.25 11.54 0.49
CA VAL A 28 0.92 11.67 1.35
C VAL A 28 2.13 11.90 0.45
N HIS A 29 2.81 13.04 0.62
CA HIS A 29 3.93 13.45 -0.24
C HIS A 29 3.63 13.40 -1.75
N GLY A 30 2.40 13.75 -2.15
CA GLY A 30 1.99 13.79 -3.57
C GLY A 30 1.59 12.44 -4.17
N ARG A 31 1.69 11.34 -3.39
CA ARG A 31 1.26 10.00 -3.78
C ARG A 31 -0.06 9.65 -3.10
N LEU A 32 -0.98 9.06 -3.85
CA LEU A 32 -2.25 8.57 -3.32
C LEU A 32 -2.07 7.23 -2.60
N PHE A 33 -2.84 7.05 -1.53
CA PHE A 33 -2.95 5.84 -0.73
C PHE A 33 -4.42 5.50 -0.58
N THR A 34 -4.74 4.21 -0.60
CA THR A 34 -6.00 3.64 -0.10
C THR A 34 -5.72 2.88 1.20
N VAL A 35 -6.75 2.28 1.78
CA VAL A 35 -6.57 1.36 2.91
C VAL A 35 -5.72 0.13 2.53
N ASP A 36 -5.65 -0.21 1.24
CA ASP A 36 -4.84 -1.29 0.70
C ASP A 36 -3.38 -0.91 0.46
N GLY A 37 -3.00 0.33 0.78
CA GLY A 37 -1.63 0.83 0.67
C GLY A 37 -1.50 1.86 -0.45
N ALA A 38 -0.27 2.05 -0.91
CA ALA A 38 0.03 3.07 -1.90
C ALA A 38 -0.58 2.73 -3.27
N VAL A 39 -1.23 3.70 -3.90
CA VAL A 39 -1.68 3.58 -5.28
C VAL A 39 -0.43 3.51 -6.17
N GLU A 40 -0.30 2.40 -6.91
CA GLU A 40 0.82 2.17 -7.84
C GLU A 40 0.54 2.80 -9.21
N ASP A 41 -0.71 2.74 -9.67
CA ASP A 41 -1.14 3.29 -10.96
C ASP A 41 -2.21 4.39 -10.77
N GLU A 42 -1.79 5.65 -10.92
CA GLU A 42 -2.72 6.79 -10.91
C GLU A 42 -3.53 6.91 -12.22
N GLY A 43 -3.15 6.17 -13.27
CA GLY A 43 -3.94 6.02 -14.49
C GLY A 43 -5.29 5.39 -14.21
N GLY A 44 -5.36 4.42 -13.28
CA GLY A 44 -6.61 3.87 -12.77
C GLY A 44 -7.53 4.92 -12.14
N ILE A 45 -6.98 5.83 -11.33
CA ILE A 45 -7.76 6.94 -10.74
C ILE A 45 -8.25 7.90 -11.84
N SER A 46 -7.38 8.21 -12.80
CA SER A 46 -7.72 9.06 -13.95
C SER A 46 -8.86 8.46 -14.77
N ARG A 47 -8.90 7.14 -14.95
CA ARG A 47 -9.99 6.43 -15.63
C ARG A 47 -11.30 6.51 -14.86
N MET A 48 -11.28 6.34 -13.54
CA MET A 48 -12.49 6.50 -12.73
C MET A 48 -13.03 7.94 -12.81
N ILE A 49 -12.16 8.95 -12.72
CA ILE A 49 -12.56 10.35 -12.90
C ILE A 49 -13.15 10.57 -14.30
N LEU A 50 -12.52 10.01 -15.34
CA LEU A 50 -13.01 10.07 -16.71
C LEU A 50 -14.44 9.52 -16.82
N GLU A 51 -14.71 8.34 -16.26
CA GLU A 51 -16.02 7.69 -16.29
C GLU A 51 -17.12 8.57 -15.66
N GLU A 52 -16.83 9.20 -14.52
CA GLU A 52 -17.75 10.10 -13.82
C GLU A 52 -18.10 11.36 -14.63
N VAL A 53 -17.10 11.98 -15.28
CA VAL A 53 -17.30 13.25 -15.98
C VAL A 53 -17.76 13.08 -17.43
N SER A 54 -17.61 11.90 -18.03
CA SER A 54 -17.94 11.64 -19.45
C SER A 54 -19.44 11.81 -19.75
N GLY A 55 -20.32 11.67 -18.76
CA GLY A 55 -21.74 11.94 -18.90
C GLY A 55 -22.12 13.43 -18.87
N CYS A 56 -21.18 14.29 -18.45
CA CYS A 56 -21.42 15.73 -18.26
C CYS A 56 -20.67 16.59 -19.28
N LEU A 57 -19.50 16.14 -19.74
CA LEU A 57 -18.64 16.90 -20.65
C LEU A 57 -18.53 16.19 -22.01
N SER A 58 -18.72 16.93 -23.10
CA SER A 58 -18.54 16.43 -24.48
C SER A 58 -17.23 16.89 -25.13
N SER A 59 -16.48 17.79 -24.48
CA SER A 59 -15.19 18.30 -24.95
C SER A 59 -14.29 18.70 -23.77
N GLY A 60 -12.98 18.81 -24.00
CA GLY A 60 -12.01 19.22 -22.96
C GLY A 60 -11.79 18.19 -21.84
N ILE A 61 -12.30 16.98 -21.99
CA ILE A 61 -12.34 15.94 -20.94
C ILE A 61 -10.94 15.61 -20.39
N SER A 62 -9.95 15.45 -21.26
CA SER A 62 -8.57 15.15 -20.84
C SER A 62 -8.00 16.19 -19.86
N LYS A 63 -8.27 17.48 -20.12
CA LYS A 63 -7.85 18.58 -19.23
C LYS A 63 -8.64 18.56 -17.93
N ALA A 64 -9.95 18.29 -17.99
CA ALA A 64 -10.79 18.17 -16.80
C ALA A 64 -10.30 17.04 -15.89
N VAL A 65 -10.03 15.85 -16.43
CA VAL A 65 -9.50 14.70 -15.67
C VAL A 65 -8.18 15.06 -15.00
N THR A 66 -7.26 15.68 -15.73
CA THR A 66 -5.95 16.09 -15.19
C THR A 66 -6.10 17.08 -14.04
N ASN A 67 -6.94 18.10 -14.21
CA ASN A 67 -7.19 19.11 -13.19
C ASN A 67 -7.88 18.52 -11.96
N LEU A 68 -8.89 17.68 -12.15
CA LEU A 68 -9.61 17.03 -11.06
C LEU A 68 -8.73 16.07 -10.28
N LEU A 69 -7.83 15.33 -10.93
CA LEU A 69 -6.85 14.50 -10.21
C LEU A 69 -5.92 15.35 -9.33
N ALA A 70 -5.47 16.50 -9.83
CA ALA A 70 -4.65 17.43 -9.05
C ALA A 70 -5.43 18.01 -7.86
N ALA A 71 -6.68 18.45 -8.08
CA ALA A 71 -7.58 18.93 -7.02
C ALA A 71 -7.89 17.84 -5.98
N LEU A 72 -8.06 16.60 -6.43
CA LEU A 72 -8.29 15.43 -5.57
C LEU A 72 -7.10 15.20 -4.64
N LYS A 73 -5.88 15.26 -5.15
CA LYS A 73 -4.65 15.14 -4.34
C LYS A 73 -4.51 16.25 -3.30
N LEU A 74 -4.92 17.48 -3.63
CA LEU A 74 -4.91 18.59 -2.69
C LEU A 74 -5.97 18.40 -1.59
N THR A 75 -7.18 17.97 -1.98
CA THR A 75 -8.29 17.73 -1.05
C THR A 75 -8.02 16.54 -0.14
N ALA A 76 -7.42 15.47 -0.67
CA ALA A 76 -7.05 14.27 0.07
C ALA A 76 -5.77 14.42 0.90
N TYR A 77 -5.18 15.62 0.98
CA TYR A 77 -3.92 15.83 1.68
C TYR A 77 -3.96 15.27 3.11
N SER A 78 -2.93 14.50 3.46
CA SER A 78 -2.70 13.98 4.80
C SER A 78 -1.25 14.21 5.20
N PRO A 79 -0.99 14.51 6.49
CA PRO A 79 0.34 14.35 7.06
C PRO A 79 0.89 12.94 6.81
N PRO A 80 2.23 12.76 6.89
CA PRO A 80 2.86 11.46 6.81
C PRO A 80 2.20 10.46 7.76
N LEU A 81 1.94 9.24 7.27
CA LEU A 81 1.36 8.19 8.09
C LEU A 81 2.36 7.76 9.17
N PRO A 82 1.89 7.44 10.39
CA PRO A 82 2.76 7.00 11.46
C PRO A 82 3.54 5.75 11.07
N ILE A 83 4.76 5.64 11.58
CA ILE A 83 5.59 4.44 11.45
C ILE A 83 5.21 3.53 12.62
N GLU A 84 4.54 2.42 12.31
CA GLU A 84 4.15 1.42 13.29
C GLU A 84 5.15 0.27 13.25
N THR A 85 5.84 0.03 14.38
CA THR A 85 6.90 -0.99 14.47
C THR A 85 6.50 -2.25 15.22
N ASP A 86 5.24 -2.31 15.65
CA ASP A 86 4.64 -3.38 16.46
C ASP A 86 3.74 -4.32 15.63
N ARG A 87 3.70 -4.13 14.31
CA ARG A 87 2.80 -4.84 13.40
C ARG A 87 3.31 -4.92 11.97
N ILE A 88 2.68 -5.81 11.21
CA ILE A 88 2.87 -6.01 9.78
C ILE A 88 1.50 -5.96 9.11
N HIS A 89 1.34 -5.10 8.10
CA HIS A 89 0.10 -5.02 7.32
C HIS A 89 0.15 -5.98 6.15
N VAL A 90 -0.88 -6.81 6.04
CA VAL A 90 -1.04 -7.87 5.02
C VAL A 90 -2.32 -7.63 4.21
N ALA A 91 -2.51 -8.38 3.13
CA ALA A 91 -3.60 -8.16 2.18
C ALA A 91 -5.00 -8.29 2.81
N ASN A 92 -5.13 -9.10 3.87
CA ASN A 92 -6.38 -9.36 4.57
C ASN A 92 -6.45 -8.76 5.98
N GLY A 93 -5.52 -7.90 6.40
CA GLY A 93 -5.58 -7.33 7.74
C GLY A 93 -4.24 -6.86 8.29
N THR A 94 -4.09 -6.99 9.60
CA THR A 94 -2.91 -6.53 10.36
C THR A 94 -2.51 -7.62 11.36
N TYR A 95 -1.26 -8.06 11.27
CA TYR A 95 -0.65 -9.00 12.21
C TYR A 95 0.22 -8.24 13.19
N PHE A 96 -0.03 -8.40 14.49
CA PHE A 96 0.72 -7.74 15.55
C PHE A 96 1.84 -8.66 16.06
N LEU A 97 2.96 -8.07 16.49
CA LEU A 97 4.11 -8.83 16.98
C LEU A 97 3.85 -9.57 18.31
N ASN A 98 2.74 -9.28 18.98
CA ASN A 98 2.26 -10.06 20.12
C ASN A 98 1.54 -11.37 19.71
N GLY A 99 1.45 -11.67 18.42
CA GLY A 99 0.82 -12.87 17.86
C GLY A 99 -0.66 -12.73 17.51
N SER A 100 -1.29 -11.58 17.80
CA SER A 100 -2.69 -11.35 17.46
C SER A 100 -2.87 -10.89 16.00
N PHE A 101 -4.04 -11.19 15.42
CA PHE A 101 -4.41 -10.78 14.07
C PHE A 101 -5.81 -10.15 14.07
N THR A 102 -5.98 -9.10 13.27
CA THR A 102 -7.30 -8.54 12.93
C THR A 102 -7.45 -8.43 11.43
N GLU A 103 -8.67 -8.65 10.93
CA GLU A 103 -9.03 -8.39 9.53
C GLU A 103 -9.16 -6.89 9.23
N ASP A 104 -9.22 -6.05 10.27
CA ASP A 104 -9.28 -4.61 10.14
C ASP A 104 -8.03 -4.05 9.47
N LYS A 105 -8.25 -3.22 8.45
CA LYS A 105 -7.19 -2.54 7.72
C LYS A 105 -7.05 -1.11 8.22
N ALA A 106 -5.86 -0.79 8.73
CA ALA A 106 -5.44 0.57 9.01
C ALA A 106 -4.77 1.21 7.78
N TRP A 107 -4.75 2.54 7.73
CA TRP A 107 -3.92 3.29 6.78
C TRP A 107 -2.44 3.05 7.08
N CYS A 108 -1.68 2.61 6.09
CA CYS A 108 -0.28 2.23 6.29
C CYS A 108 0.61 2.64 5.12
N ASN A 109 1.90 2.86 5.40
CA ASN A 109 2.91 3.15 4.39
C ASN A 109 3.23 1.93 3.51
N ASN A 110 3.17 0.73 4.08
CA ASN A 110 3.44 -0.52 3.38
C ASN A 110 2.38 -1.56 3.74
N ARG A 111 1.81 -2.22 2.72
CA ARG A 111 0.94 -3.38 2.86
C ARG A 111 1.45 -4.48 1.94
N LEU A 112 1.75 -5.63 2.52
CA LEU A 112 2.17 -6.80 1.75
C LEU A 112 0.95 -7.36 0.99
N LYS A 113 1.14 -7.70 -0.28
CA LYS A 113 0.11 -8.36 -1.12
C LYS A 113 -0.10 -9.85 -0.78
N VAL A 114 0.36 -10.28 0.40
CA VAL A 114 0.25 -11.65 0.92
C VAL A 114 -0.84 -11.68 1.98
N ARG A 115 -1.59 -12.78 2.07
CA ARG A 115 -2.63 -12.99 3.10
C ARG A 115 -2.01 -13.69 4.31
N TYR A 116 -2.43 -13.30 5.50
CA TYR A 116 -2.16 -14.06 6.71
C TYR A 116 -3.12 -15.24 6.81
N GLU A 117 -2.56 -16.42 7.11
CA GLU A 117 -3.29 -17.67 7.32
C GLU A 117 -2.79 -18.30 8.63
N ALA A 118 -3.64 -18.32 9.67
CA ALA A 118 -3.27 -18.84 10.99
C ALA A 118 -2.91 -20.34 10.95
N ASN A 119 -3.50 -21.09 10.02
CA ASN A 119 -3.28 -22.52 9.82
C ASN A 119 -2.44 -22.81 8.57
N ALA A 120 -1.56 -21.88 8.18
CA ALA A 120 -0.67 -22.09 7.04
C ALA A 120 0.14 -23.39 7.22
N PRO A 121 0.28 -24.22 6.17
CA PRO A 121 1.12 -25.40 6.25
C PRO A 121 2.59 -25.00 6.48
N LYS A 122 3.36 -25.92 7.06
CA LYS A 122 4.80 -25.73 7.24
C LYS A 122 5.46 -25.41 5.88
N PRO A 123 6.29 -24.36 5.77
CA PRO A 123 6.89 -23.98 4.50
C PRO A 123 8.09 -24.88 4.17
N GLU A 124 7.83 -26.14 3.79
CA GLU A 124 8.85 -27.18 3.61
C GLU A 124 9.93 -26.81 2.59
N ARG A 125 9.54 -26.22 1.45
CA ARG A 125 10.49 -25.80 0.41
C ARG A 125 11.47 -24.73 0.91
N TRP A 126 10.97 -23.75 1.68
CA TRP A 126 11.79 -22.69 2.24
C TRP A 126 12.74 -23.24 3.32
N LEU A 127 12.23 -24.10 4.20
CA LEU A 127 13.05 -24.74 5.24
C LEU A 127 14.09 -25.69 4.66
N GLY A 128 13.76 -26.43 3.59
CA GLY A 128 14.70 -27.26 2.85
C GLY A 128 15.84 -26.44 2.27
N PHE A 129 15.51 -25.34 1.58
CA PHE A 129 16.52 -24.39 1.08
C PHE A 129 17.42 -23.84 2.19
N LEU A 130 16.85 -23.43 3.33
CA LEU A 130 17.65 -22.94 4.45
C LEU A 130 18.55 -24.02 5.07
N SER A 131 18.09 -25.26 5.15
CA SER A 131 18.87 -26.37 5.69
C SER A 131 20.06 -26.78 4.81
N GLU A 132 20.03 -26.44 3.52
CA GLU A 132 21.17 -26.62 2.62
C GLU A 132 22.24 -25.53 2.82
N LEU A 133 21.88 -24.40 3.43
CA LEU A 133 22.74 -23.21 3.56
C LEU A 133 23.22 -22.92 4.98
N LEU A 134 22.44 -23.34 5.99
CA LEU A 134 22.63 -22.94 7.39
C LEU A 134 22.55 -24.14 8.31
N GLU A 135 23.30 -24.07 9.41
CA GLU A 135 23.12 -24.98 10.53
C GLU A 135 21.72 -24.79 11.14
N PRO A 136 21.07 -25.84 11.65
CA PRO A 136 19.71 -25.77 12.18
C PRO A 136 19.49 -24.70 13.26
N GLU A 137 20.49 -24.43 14.09
CA GLU A 137 20.49 -23.40 15.13
C GLU A 137 20.48 -21.96 14.60
N ASP A 138 20.97 -21.73 13.37
CA ASP A 138 21.07 -20.39 12.77
C ASP A 138 19.79 -19.99 12.01
N ILE A 139 18.98 -20.97 11.60
CA ILE A 139 17.73 -20.77 10.85
C ILE A 139 16.76 -19.81 11.58
N PRO A 140 16.45 -20.00 12.89
CA PRO A 140 15.55 -19.08 13.61
C PRO A 140 16.07 -17.64 13.62
N THR A 141 17.37 -17.45 13.77
CA THR A 141 18.01 -16.12 13.79
C THR A 141 17.85 -15.40 12.47
N LEU A 142 18.08 -16.09 11.34
CA LEU A 142 17.84 -15.50 10.02
C LEU A 142 16.36 -15.17 9.81
N GLN A 143 15.46 -16.07 10.21
CA GLN A 143 14.02 -15.85 10.06
C GLN A 143 13.53 -14.67 10.90
N GLU A 144 14.04 -14.51 12.12
CA GLU A 144 13.77 -13.34 12.95
C GLU A 144 14.27 -12.05 12.28
N TYR A 145 15.50 -12.08 11.73
CA TYR A 145 16.05 -10.95 10.97
C TYR A 145 15.19 -10.58 9.76
N LEU A 146 14.74 -11.56 8.99
CA LEU A 146 13.83 -11.33 7.87
C LEU A 146 12.50 -10.74 8.35
N GLY A 147 12.00 -11.15 9.51
CA GLY A 147 10.84 -10.56 10.17
C GLY A 147 11.04 -9.07 10.46
N TYR A 148 12.20 -8.66 10.98
CA TYR A 148 12.51 -7.24 11.20
C TYR A 148 12.53 -6.43 9.90
N CYS A 149 12.90 -7.03 8.77
CA CYS A 149 12.89 -6.36 7.47
C CYS A 149 11.46 -6.07 6.95
N LEU A 150 10.44 -6.76 7.46
CA LEU A 150 9.03 -6.52 7.11
C LEU A 150 8.43 -5.34 7.88
N ILE A 151 9.07 -4.93 8.98
CA ILE A 151 8.68 -3.77 9.77
C ILE A 151 9.30 -2.52 9.12
N PRO A 152 8.59 -1.38 9.04
CA PRO A 152 9.11 -0.13 8.46
C PRO A 152 10.16 0.54 9.36
N SER A 153 11.25 -0.16 9.69
CA SER A 153 12.36 0.30 10.53
C SER A 153 13.70 0.10 9.83
N THR A 154 14.51 1.16 9.79
CA THR A 154 15.87 1.12 9.22
C THR A 154 16.91 0.53 10.17
N LYS A 155 16.52 0.16 11.41
CA LYS A 155 17.42 -0.44 12.39
C LYS A 155 17.86 -1.85 11.98
N GLY A 156 16.91 -2.69 11.56
CA GLY A 156 17.21 -4.07 11.12
C GLY A 156 17.92 -4.11 9.76
N GLN A 157 17.48 -3.28 8.80
CA GLN A 157 18.00 -3.30 7.43
C GLN A 157 19.52 -3.01 7.29
N LYS A 158 20.13 -2.39 8.31
CA LYS A 158 21.57 -2.06 8.33
C LYS A 158 22.44 -3.17 8.91
N MET A 159 21.86 -4.26 9.42
CA MET A 159 22.58 -5.23 10.25
C MET A 159 23.06 -6.49 9.50
N LEU A 160 22.56 -6.79 8.29
CA LEU A 160 23.00 -7.98 7.55
C LEU A 160 24.11 -7.70 6.55
N LEU A 161 25.27 -8.32 6.80
CA LEU A 161 26.37 -8.40 5.86
C LEU A 161 26.47 -9.83 5.32
N LEU A 162 25.94 -10.07 4.12
CA LEU A 162 26.05 -11.38 3.45
C LEU A 162 27.41 -11.51 2.76
N ILE A 163 28.40 -12.05 3.46
CA ILE A 163 29.72 -12.39 2.90
C ILE A 163 29.72 -13.86 2.47
N GLY A 164 29.33 -14.13 1.22
CA GLY A 164 29.57 -15.42 0.56
C GLY A 164 30.78 -15.37 -0.37
N LYS A 165 31.52 -16.48 -0.51
CA LYS A 165 32.44 -16.70 -1.65
C LYS A 165 31.60 -16.87 -2.93
N GLY A 166 32.09 -16.36 -4.06
CA GLY A 166 31.33 -16.39 -5.32
C GLY A 166 30.98 -17.82 -5.74
N GLY A 167 29.69 -18.11 -5.92
CA GLY A 167 29.19 -19.43 -6.33
C GLY A 167 27.86 -19.83 -5.70
N GLU A 168 27.48 -19.26 -4.55
CA GLU A 168 26.27 -19.66 -3.80
C GLU A 168 25.05 -18.77 -4.04
N GLY A 169 24.95 -18.13 -5.21
CA GLY A 169 23.74 -17.41 -5.63
C GLY A 169 23.41 -16.18 -4.77
N LYS A 170 24.33 -15.22 -4.70
CA LYS A 170 24.00 -13.83 -4.33
C LYS A 170 23.10 -13.18 -5.38
#